data_AF-A0A0C2UWS3-F1
#
_entry.id   AF-A0A0C2UWS3-F1
#
_cell.length_a   1.000
_cell.length_b   1.000
_cell.length_c   1.000
_cell.angle_alpha   90.00
_cell.angle_beta   90.00
_cell.angle_gamma   90.00
#
_symmetry.space_group_name_H-M   'P 1'
#
loop_
_entity.id
_entity.type
_entity.pdbx_description
1 polymer ?
#
loop_
_entity_poly.entity_id
_entity_poly.type
_entity_poly.pdbx_seq_one_letter_code
_entity_poly.pdbx_strand_id
1 'polypeptide(L)' 'MGTIEDKIKLDLMQTIFNDSSAIFEFIENRFKLNDEQKKDIVTKINTCNNDLYQILKDVKLV' A
#
# COMPACT_ATOMS: atom_id res chain seq x y z
N MET A 1 5.24 23.85 -11.49
CA MET A 1 6.14 22.95 -10.74
C MET A 1 5.40 21.89 -9.90
N GLY A 2 4.06 21.81 -9.87
CA GLY A 2 3.35 20.74 -9.13
C GLY A 2 3.01 19.49 -9.94
N THR A 3 2.77 19.61 -11.25
CA THR A 3 2.13 18.54 -12.04
C THR A 3 2.97 17.28 -12.29
N ILE A 4 4.30 17.38 -12.22
CA ILE A 4 5.19 16.21 -12.43
C ILE A 4 5.39 15.48 -11.10
N GLU A 5 5.66 16.21 -10.02
CA GLU A 5 5.80 15.64 -8.67
C GLU A 5 4.50 14.96 -8.23
N ASP A 6 3.35 15.61 -8.45
CA ASP A 6 2.05 15.02 -8.12
C ASP A 6 1.79 13.74 -8.92
N LYS A 7 2.22 13.67 -10.19
CA LYS A 7 2.12 12.46 -11.02
C LYS A 7 3.02 11.34 -10.50
N ILE A 8 4.28 11.64 -10.18
CA ILE A 8 5.21 10.64 -9.65
C ILE A 8 4.69 10.08 -8.32
N LYS A 9 4.18 10.94 -7.44
CA LYS A 9 3.56 10.52 -6.17
C LYS A 9 2.34 9.65 -6.41
N LEU A 10 1.47 10.02 -7.36
CA LEU A 10 0.30 9.23 -7.72
C LEU A 10 0.68 7.85 -8.27
N ASP A 11 1.65 7.78 -9.18
CA ASP A 11 2.12 6.53 -9.78
C ASP A 11 2.71 5.62 -8.69
N LEU A 12 3.54 6.18 -7.80
CA LEU A 12 4.13 5.42 -6.69
C LEU A 12 3.07 4.90 -5.71
N MET A 13 2.03 5.70 -5.42
CA MET A 13 0.91 5.24 -4.61
C MET A 13 0.15 4.08 -5.26
N GLN A 14 -0.06 4.13 -6.57
CA GLN A 14 -0.70 3.03 -7.29
C GLN A 14 0.16 1.77 -7.23
N THR A 15 1.47 1.89 -7.39
CA THR A 15 2.39 0.75 -7.23
C THR A 15 2.30 0.14 -5.85
N ILE A 16 2.39 0.94 -4.79
CA ILE A 16 2.29 0.48 -3.39
C ILE A 16 0.97 -0.27 -3.15
N PHE A 17 -0.14 0.26 -3.66
CA PHE A 17 -1.45 -0.37 -3.50
C PHE A 17 -1.55 -1.72 -4.25
N ASN A 18 -1.07 -1.76 -5.49
CA ASN A 18 -1.09 -2.97 -6.32
C ASN A 18 -0.22 -4.07 -5.71
N ASP A 19 1.00 -3.73 -5.29
CA ASP A 19 1.94 -4.69 -4.68
C ASP A 19 1.39 -5.22 -3.36
N SER A 20 0.80 -4.35 -2.54
CA SER A 20 0.17 -4.74 -1.28
C SER A 20 -1.02 -5.68 -1.48
N SER A 21 -1.81 -5.46 -2.53
CA SER A 21 -2.90 -6.36 -2.90
C SER A 21 -2.37 -7.72 -3.35
N ALA A 22 -1.33 -7.74 -4.18
CA ALA A 22 -0.68 -8.98 -4.61
C ALA A 22 -0.08 -9.76 -3.44
N ILE A 23 0.49 -9.07 -2.44
CA ILE A 23 0.98 -9.70 -1.19
C ILE A 23 -0.17 -10.35 -0.43
N PHE A 24 -1.31 -9.66 -0.28
CA PHE A 24 -2.49 -10.23 0.38
C PHE A 24 -2.97 -11.50 -0.32
N GLU A 25 -3.16 -11.43 -1.64
CA GLU A 25 -3.58 -12.58 -2.45
C GLU A 25 -2.59 -13.74 -2.36
N PHE A 26 -1.29 -13.46 -2.40
CA PHE A 26 -0.26 -14.49 -2.26
C PHE A 26 -0.36 -15.18 -0.90
N ILE A 27 -0.53 -14.41 0.18
CA ILE A 27 -0.67 -14.95 1.54
C ILE A 27 -1.96 -15.79 1.65
N GLU A 28 -3.09 -15.29 1.16
CA GLU A 28 -4.36 -16.02 1.19
C GLU A 28 -4.30 -17.34 0.41
N ASN A 29 -3.60 -17.35 -0.74
CA ASN A 29 -3.47 -18.54 -1.58
C ASN A 29 -2.48 -19.58 -1.03
N ARG A 30 -1.52 -19.17 -0.20
CA ARG A 30 -0.45 -20.06 0.31
C ARG A 30 -0.68 -20.55 1.73
N PHE A 31 -1.45 -19.82 2.53
CA PHE A 31 -1.65 -20.13 3.95
C PHE A 31 -3.13 -20.39 4.24
N LYS A 32 -3.41 -21.38 5.10
CA LYS A 32 -4.76 -21.58 5.64
C LYS A 32 -5.02 -20.58 6.75
N LEU A 33 -5.74 -19.52 6.42
CA LEU A 33 -6.06 -18.43 7.33
C LEU A 33 -7.52 -18.51 7.74
N ASN A 34 -7.79 -18.26 9.02
CA ASN A 34 -9.15 -18.00 9.48
C ASN A 34 -9.55 -16.54 9.21
N ASP A 35 -10.84 -16.22 9.39
CA ASP A 35 -11.38 -14.89 9.07
C ASP A 35 -10.73 -13.77 9.92
N GLU A 36 -10.37 -14.05 11.17
CA GLU A 36 -9.70 -13.09 12.05
C GLU A 36 -8.30 -12.76 11.53
N GLN A 37 -7.52 -13.76 11.12
CA GLN A 37 -6.19 -13.59 10.54
C GLN A 37 -6.24 -12.85 9.21
N LYS A 38 -7.22 -13.15 8.34
CA LYS A 38 -7.42 -12.41 7.09
C LYS A 38 -7.70 -10.94 7.36
N LYS A 39 -8.58 -10.65 8.32
CA LYS A 39 -8.91 -9.28 8.75
C LYS A 39 -7.70 -8.54 9.32
N ASP A 40 -6.88 -9.22 10.12
CA ASP A 40 -5.66 -8.64 10.70
C ASP A 40 -4.64 -8.28 9.60
N ILE A 41 -4.43 -9.17 8.63
CA ILE A 41 -3.53 -8.91 7.49
C ILE A 41 -4.01 -7.71 6.67
N VAL A 42 -5.29 -7.66 6.30
CA VAL A 42 -5.87 -6.52 5.57
C VAL A 42 -5.68 -5.23 6.36
N THR A 43 -5.88 -5.28 7.68
CA THR A 43 -5.71 -4.11 8.56
C THR A 43 -4.25 -3.63 8.53
N LYS A 44 -3.28 -4.52 8.69
CA LYS A 44 -1.85 -4.20 8.66
C LYS A 44 -1.41 -3.64 7.31
N ILE A 45 -1.89 -4.22 6.21
CA ILE A 45 -1.62 -3.72 4.86
C ILE A 45 -2.18 -2.31 4.68
N ASN A 46 -3.42 -2.06 5.11
CA ASN A 46 -4.03 -0.74 5.02
C ASN A 46 -3.30 0.30 5.87
N THR A 47 -2.85 -0.07 7.08
CA THR A 47 -2.02 0.81 7.91
C THR A 47 -0.71 1.15 7.21
N CYS A 48 0.00 0.15 6.66
CA CYS A 48 1.23 0.37 5.91
C CYS A 48 1.02 1.32 4.71
N ASN A 49 -0.02 1.07 3.92
CA ASN A 49 -0.38 1.91 2.77
C ASN A 49 -0.66 3.36 3.20
N ASN A 50 -1.38 3.56 4.30
CA ASN A 50 -1.66 4.89 4.83
C ASN A 50 -0.39 5.60 5.33
N ASP A 51 0.48 4.89 6.04
CA ASP A 51 1.74 5.45 6.55
C ASP A 51 2.64 5.89 5.39
N LEU A 52 2.78 5.05 4.37
CA LEU A 52 3.52 5.39 3.15
C LEU A 52 2.89 6.59 2.42
N TYR A 53 1.56 6.65 2.34
CA TYR A 53 0.86 7.79 1.75
C TYR A 53 1.15 9.10 2.48
N GLN A 54 1.13 9.11 3.81
CA GLN A 54 1.45 10.33 4.58
C GLN A 54 2.89 10.79 4.32
N ILE A 55 3.85 9.86 4.32
CA ILE A 55 5.25 10.19 4.04
C ILE A 55 5.39 10.81 2.64
N LEU A 56 4.80 10.20 1.61
CA LEU A 56 4.88 10.70 0.24
C LEU A 56 4.18 12.05 0.06
N LYS A 57 3.13 12.32 0.85
CA LYS A 57 2.48 13.62 0.86
C LYS A 57 3.36 14.70 1.48
N ASP A 58 3.99 14.40 2.62
CA ASP A 58 4.73 15.37 3.42
C ASP A 58 6.15 15.66 2.88
N VAL A 59 6.76 14.69 2.20
CA VAL A 59 8.13 14.82 1.67
C VAL A 59 8.11 15.37 0.24
N LYS A 60 8.96 16.37 -0.04
CA LYS A 60 9.20 16.85 -1.41
C LYS A 60 10.14 15.93 -2.17
N LEU A 61 9.87 15.71 -3.45
CA LEU A 61 10.84 15.06 -4.34
C LEU A 61 12.08 15.94 -4.49
N VAL A 62 13.26 15.31 -4.45
CA VAL A 62 14.58 15.95 -4.63
C VAL A 62 14.95 15.96 -6.11
#